data_AF-A0A523EEQ7-F1
#
_entry.id   AF-A0A523EEQ7-F1
#
_cell.length_a   1.000
_cell.length_b   1.000
_cell.length_c   1.000
_cell.angle_alpha   90.00
_cell.angle_beta   90.00
_cell.angle_gamma   90.00
#
_symmetry.space_group_name_H-M   'P 1'
#
loop_
_entity.id
_entity.type
_entity.pdbx_description
1 polymer ?
#
loop_
_entity_poly.entity_id
_entity_poly.type
_entity_poly.pdbx_seq_one_letter_code
_entity_poly.pdbx_strand_id
1 'polypeptide(L)' 'MYDKFIPRDMDGDGDVDFVSTRGNSVPNDGVFWLEQVRSDEPVPAFEAARDSDSEQMPLPSSH' A
#
# COMPACT_ATOMS: atom_id res chain seq x y z
N MET A 1 -7.99 -0.43 6.75
CA MET A 1 -8.86 0.51 5.99
C MET A 1 -7.96 1.40 5.16
N TYR A 2 -8.34 1.62 3.89
CA TYR A 2 -7.68 2.59 3.01
C TYR A 2 -8.68 3.72 2.74
N ASP A 3 -8.18 4.95 2.57
CA ASP A 3 -9.02 6.09 2.21
C ASP A 3 -8.91 6.37 0.70
N LYS A 4 -8.06 7.31 0.29
CA LYS A 4 -7.88 7.73 -1.09
C LYS A 4 -6.48 7.41 -1.61
N PHE A 5 -6.42 6.86 -2.82
CA PHE A 5 -5.20 6.78 -3.61
C PHE A 5 -5.02 8.05 -4.44
N ILE A 6 -3.84 8.67 -4.34
CA ILE A 6 -3.43 9.83 -5.11
C ILE A 6 -2.37 9.39 -6.13
N PRO A 7 -2.62 9.54 -7.44
CA PRO A 7 -1.60 9.29 -8.44
C PRO A 7 -0.55 10.39 -8.40
N ARG A 8 0.72 10.01 -8.26
CA ARG A 8 1.85 10.95 -8.25
C ARG A 8 3.13 10.18 -8.55
N ASP A 9 3.88 10.63 -9.54
CA ASP A 9 5.28 10.24 -9.75
C ASP A 9 6.11 10.74 -8.54
N MET A 10 6.49 9.83 -7.64
CA MET A 10 7.12 10.12 -6.35
C MET A 10 8.64 10.12 -6.43
N ASP A 11 9.22 9.33 -7.32
CA ASP A 11 10.67 9.21 -7.50
C ASP A 11 11.21 9.95 -8.75
N GLY A 12 10.33 10.38 -9.65
CA GLY A 12 10.64 11.19 -10.81
C GLY A 12 11.06 10.40 -12.05
N ASP A 13 10.73 9.11 -12.13
CA ASP A 13 11.12 8.25 -13.24
C ASP A 13 10.17 8.34 -14.46
N GLY A 14 9.06 9.06 -14.32
CA GLY A 14 8.11 9.35 -15.37
C GLY A 14 6.97 8.33 -15.50
N ASP A 15 6.84 7.40 -14.56
CA ASP A 15 5.66 6.57 -14.42
C ASP A 15 4.71 7.03 -13.29
N VAL A 16 3.63 6.28 -13.07
CA VAL A 16 2.57 6.70 -12.14
C VAL A 16 2.57 5.79 -10.94
N ASP A 17 2.99 6.35 -9.81
CA ASP A 17 2.83 5.73 -8.51
C ASP A 17 1.52 6.11 -7.82
N PHE A 18 1.27 5.46 -6.68
CA PHE A 18 0.17 5.84 -5.79
C PHE A 18 0.61 6.08 -4.35
N VAL A 19 0.11 7.17 -3.77
CA VAL A 19 0.21 7.46 -2.33
C VAL A 19 -1.16 7.34 -1.69
N SER A 20 -1.24 6.71 -0.52
CA SER A 20 -2.50 6.49 0.19
C SER A 20 -2.30 6.46 1.70
N THR A 21 -3.40 6.52 2.44
CA THR A 21 -3.42 6.34 3.89
C THR A 21 -3.98 4.98 4.26
N ARG A 22 -3.47 4.44 5.37
CA ARG A 22 -3.92 3.21 5.98
C ARG A 22 -4.26 3.45 7.45
N GLY A 23 -5.41 2.96 7.87
CA GLY A 23 -5.83 2.86 9.27
C GLY A 23 -6.31 1.46 9.62
N ASN A 24 -6.60 1.20 10.90
CA ASN A 24 -7.00 -0.12 11.43
C ASN A 24 -5.96 -1.21 11.13
N SER A 25 -4.68 -0.85 11.25
CA SER A 25 -3.55 -1.71 10.91
C SER A 25 -2.37 -1.53 11.88
N VAL A 26 -2.63 -1.03 13.09
CA VAL A 26 -1.62 -0.86 14.14
C VAL A 26 -0.68 -2.08 14.19
N PRO A 27 0.66 -1.87 14.13
CA PRO A 27 1.37 -0.59 14.20
C PRO A 27 1.56 0.13 12.85
N ASN A 28 1.10 -0.43 11.74
CA ASN A 28 1.36 0.03 10.37
C ASN A 28 0.39 1.13 9.88
N ASP A 29 -0.29 1.82 10.80
CA ASP A 29 -1.13 2.97 10.45
C ASP A 29 -0.26 4.12 9.94
N GLY A 30 -0.78 4.88 8.97
CA GLY A 30 -0.08 6.05 8.44
C GLY A 30 -0.24 6.22 6.93
N VAL A 31 0.78 6.80 6.31
CA VAL A 31 0.87 7.02 4.86
C VAL A 31 1.80 5.97 4.26
N PHE A 32 1.42 5.43 3.11
CA PHE A 32 2.28 4.53 2.34
C PHE A 32 2.28 4.93 0.87
N TRP A 33 3.31 4.45 0.17
CA TRP A 33 3.55 4.65 -1.24
C TRP A 33 3.65 3.28 -1.92
N LEU A 34 3.00 3.13 -3.06
CA LEU A 34 3.14 2.00 -3.97
C LEU A 34 3.84 2.50 -5.23
N GLU A 35 5.09 2.07 -5.38
CA GLU A 35 5.93 2.33 -6.55
C GLU A 35 5.45 1.48 -7.72
N GLN A 36 5.29 2.08 -8.90
CA GLN A 36 5.19 1.32 -10.13
C GLN A 36 6.62 1.01 -10.57
N VAL A 37 6.94 -0.27 -10.83
CA VAL A 37 8.26 -0.66 -11.35
C VAL A 37 8.12 -1.19 -12.78
N ARG A 38 8.79 -0.54 -13.75
CA ARG A 38 8.86 -1.03 -15.13
C ARG A 38 10.00 -2.01 -15.29
N SER A 39 9.72 -3.15 -15.91
CA SER A 39 10.72 -4.16 -16.22
C SER A 39 10.57 -4.66 -17.66
N ASP A 40 11.71 -4.98 -18.28
CA ASP A 40 11.73 -5.57 -19.64
C ASP A 40 11.20 -7.00 -19.65
N GLU A 41 11.36 -7.72 -18.54
CA GLU A 41 10.87 -9.09 -18.34
C GLU A 41 9.74 -9.12 -17.30
N PRO A 42 8.81 -10.10 -17.37
CA PRO A 42 7.75 -10.22 -16.37
C PRO A 42 8.29 -10.45 -14.96
N VAL A 43 7.87 -9.59 -14.02
CA VAL A 43 8.11 -9.73 -12.58
C VAL A 43 6.79 -9.97 -11.84
N PRO A 44 6.81 -10.40 -10.56
CA PRO A 44 5.61 -10.42 -9.75
C PRO A 44 4.90 -9.06 -9.77
N ALA A 45 3.57 -9.06 -9.87
CA ALA A 45 2.78 -7.83 -9.97
C ALA A 45 2.80 -6.97 -8.70
N PHE A 46 3.33 -7.49 -7.59
CA PHE A 46 3.40 -6.81 -6.31
C PHE A 46 4.53 -7.38 -5.46
N GLU A 47 5.32 -6.49 -4.85
CA GLU A 47 6.27 -6.80 -3.80
C GLU A 47 5.79 -6.17 -2.49
N ALA A 48 5.64 -7.00 -1.45
CA ALA A 48 5.23 -6.50 -0.15
C ALA A 48 6.40 -5.80 0.54
N ALA A 49 6.15 -4.63 1.12
CA ALA A 49 7.16 -3.91 1.91
C ALA A 49 7.62 -4.64 3.19
N ARG A 50 7.01 -5.78 3.52
CA ARG A 50 7.26 -6.58 4.72
C ARG A 50 6.73 -8.00 4.56
N ASP A 51 7.40 -8.96 5.20
CA ASP A 51 7.03 -10.39 5.16
C ASP A 51 5.71 -10.71 5.89
N SER A 52 5.42 -9.94 6.96
CA SER A 52 4.20 -10.08 7.76
C SER A 52 3.52 -8.73 7.90
N ASP A 53 2.20 -8.71 7.73
CA ASP A 53 1.38 -7.52 7.84
C ASP A 53 0.56 -7.52 9.15
N SER A 54 -0.18 -6.44 9.42
CA SER A 54 -1.05 -6.33 10.58
C SER A 54 -2.11 -7.42 10.58
N GLU A 55 -2.40 -7.96 11.77
CA GLU A 55 -3.47 -8.93 11.93
C GLU A 55 -4.83 -8.34 11.56
N GLN A 56 -5.67 -9.17 10.96
CA GLN A 56 -7.06 -8.80 10.70
C GLN A 56 -7.81 -8.67 12.03
N MET A 57 -8.35 -7.48 12.30
CA MET A 57 -9.19 -7.28 13.48
C MET A 57 -10.55 -7.96 13.31
N PRO A 58 -11.07 -8.62 14.37
CA PRO A 58 -12.40 -9.21 14.33
C PRO A 58 -13.48 -8.12 14.18
N LEU A 59 -14.63 -8.50 13.62
CA LEU A 59 -15.79 -7.62 13.60
C LEU A 59 -16.21 -7.25 15.04
N PRO A 60 -16.70 -6.02 15.29
CA PRO A 60 -17.25 -5.65 16.59
C PRO A 60 -18.38 -6.60 16.99
N SER A 61 -18.49 -6.92 18.28
CA SER A 61 -19.63 -7.67 18.80
C SER A 61 -20.92 -6.87 18.60
N SER A 62 -21.96 -7.50 18.05
CA SER A 62 -23.30 -6.91 17.99
C SER A 62 -23.85 -6.81 19.42
N HIS A 63 -23.89 -5.61 19.97
CA HIS A 63 -24.67 -5.27 21.17
C HIS A 63 -26.06 -4.82 20.78
#